data_AF-A0AAW0F9H1-F1
#
_entry.id   AF-A0AAW0F9H1-F1
#
_cell.length_a   1.000
_cell.length_b   1.000
_cell.length_c   1.000
_cell.angle_alpha   90.00
_cell.angle_beta   90.00
_cell.angle_gamma   90.00
#
_symmetry.space_group_name_H-M   'P 1'
#
loop_
_entity.id
_entity.type
_entity.pdbx_description
1 polymer ?
#
loop_
_entity_poly.entity_id
_entity_poly.type
_entity_poly.pdbx_seq_one_letter_code
_entity_poly.pdbx_strand_id
1 'polypeptide(L)'
;MDWQFWSHIEMFPDARNISRNLVDRLANTLSYGWNDLMTSETSTTPYNADKIAELSRLIDIMKRGTADEHHAIIVARNMATLCKERFYNYHGQPSARLNRDESMSEENIHHPRSLIFLALSPLLFWMPDIYLAELERVWVDDTVNYTPWNKFMNKLIRDWKSSEMPAIVLLVVNAGSLAVQNIYVTETTTDSVSTVAYYASTMFSLTSYVVGQILTRQYHTMVEQEDVTAVAIYLKGKSDLYYGLEYPAFAYSIPAGCFIWRYHPLTLHPSMNTGILTWLFLAY
;
A
#
# COMPACT_ATOMS: atom_id res chain seq x y z
N MET A 1 29.53 -11.37 3.37
CA MET A 1 30.48 -11.35 4.50
C MET A 1 30.51 -9.97 5.17
N ASP A 2 30.48 -8.87 4.40
CA ASP A 2 30.57 -7.50 4.94
C ASP A 2 29.46 -7.09 5.93
N TRP A 3 28.19 -7.41 5.66
CA TRP A 3 27.12 -6.99 6.57
C TRP A 3 27.20 -7.69 7.94
N GLN A 4 27.60 -8.97 7.97
CA GLN A 4 27.81 -9.74 9.21
C GLN A 4 28.94 -9.16 10.05
N PHE A 5 30.00 -8.68 9.39
CA PHE A 5 31.10 -7.98 10.06
C PHE A 5 30.62 -6.71 10.76
N TRP A 6 29.82 -5.88 10.07
CA TRP A 6 29.28 -4.67 10.67
C TRP A 6 28.26 -4.97 11.77
N SER A 7 27.41 -5.99 11.62
CA SER A 7 26.52 -6.46 12.69
C SER A 7 27.29 -6.95 13.92
N HIS A 8 28.42 -7.62 13.73
CA HIS A 8 29.29 -8.00 14.84
C HIS A 8 29.87 -6.77 15.57
N ILE A 9 30.31 -5.74 14.84
CA ILE A 9 30.77 -4.48 15.46
C ILE A 9 29.65 -3.79 16.23
N GLU A 10 28.43 -3.81 15.70
CA GLU A 10 27.26 -3.24 16.38
C GLU A 10 26.97 -3.94 17.72
N MET A 11 27.07 -5.27 17.76
CA MET A 11 26.81 -6.08 18.96
C MET A 11 27.95 -6.03 19.99
N PHE A 12 29.19 -5.82 19.53
CA PHE A 12 30.40 -5.82 20.35
C PHE A 12 31.25 -4.57 20.06
N PRO A 13 30.77 -3.37 20.49
CA PRO A 13 31.45 -2.11 20.20
C PRO A 13 32.72 -1.88 21.03
N ASP A 14 32.89 -2.62 22.12
CA ASP A 14 33.89 -2.40 23.15
C ASP A 14 35.29 -2.10 22.59
N ALA A 15 35.83 -0.96 23.02
CA ALA A 15 37.20 -0.47 22.76
C ALA A 15 37.54 -0.18 21.28
N ARG A 16 36.54 -0.01 20.39
CA ARG A 16 36.80 0.35 18.98
C ARG A 16 36.65 1.83 18.71
N ASN A 17 37.78 2.52 18.54
CA ASN A 17 37.78 3.86 17.96
C ASN A 17 37.54 3.80 16.45
N ILE A 18 36.45 4.40 15.98
CA ILE A 18 36.20 4.54 14.55
C ILE A 18 37.00 5.69 13.94
N SER A 19 37.69 5.39 12.85
CA SER A 19 38.44 6.40 12.08
C SER A 19 37.51 7.37 11.37
N ARG A 20 37.95 8.63 11.20
CA ARG A 20 37.22 9.64 10.40
C ARG A 20 36.93 9.17 8.98
N ASN A 21 37.85 8.41 8.39
CA ASN A 21 37.68 7.83 7.05
C ASN A 21 36.43 6.93 6.94
N LEU A 22 36.08 6.20 7.99
CA LEU A 22 34.87 5.37 7.99
C LEU A 22 33.60 6.22 8.10
N VAL A 23 33.65 7.31 8.87
CA VAL A 23 32.55 8.29 8.96
C VAL A 23 32.34 8.98 7.61
N ASP A 24 33.42 9.36 6.93
CA ASP A 24 33.37 9.92 5.57
C ASP A 24 32.85 8.91 4.55
N ARG A 25 33.25 7.63 4.67
CA ARG A 25 32.72 6.56 3.81
C ARG A 25 31.21 6.39 3.98
N LEU A 26 30.70 6.43 5.21
CA LEU A 26 29.27 6.37 5.46
C LEU A 26 28.57 7.59 4.86
N ALA A 27 29.11 8.80 5.06
CA ALA A 27 28.59 10.04 4.49
C ALA A 27 28.45 9.93 2.96
N ASN A 28 29.52 9.55 2.27
CA ASN A 28 29.53 9.40 0.82
C ASN A 28 28.55 8.34 0.33
N THR A 29 28.39 7.24 1.09
CA THR A 29 27.43 6.19 0.76
C THR A 29 25.98 6.67 0.89
N LEU A 30 25.68 7.46 1.90
CA LEU A 30 24.38 8.10 2.06
C LEU A 30 24.10 9.13 0.96
N SER A 31 25.10 9.93 0.58
CA SER A 31 24.98 10.86 -0.55
C SER A 31 24.71 10.14 -1.87
N TYR A 32 25.35 8.99 -2.10
CA TYR A 32 25.04 8.13 -3.24
C TYR A 32 23.57 7.65 -3.20
N GLY A 33 23.10 7.15 -2.06
CA GLY A 33 21.71 6.72 -1.90
C GLY A 33 20.70 7.87 -2.05
N TRP A 34 21.06 9.08 -1.63
CA TRP A 34 20.25 10.27 -1.87
C TRP A 34 20.14 10.57 -3.36
N ASN A 35 21.26 10.57 -4.07
CA ASN A 35 21.25 10.79 -5.51
C ASN A 35 20.40 9.75 -6.23
N ASP A 36 20.49 8.48 -5.81
CA ASP A 36 19.66 7.39 -6.34
C ASP A 36 18.16 7.68 -6.13
N LEU A 37 17.73 8.10 -4.93
CA LEU A 37 16.33 8.51 -4.70
C LEU A 37 15.88 9.69 -5.57
N MET A 38 16.77 10.64 -5.84
CA MET A 38 16.45 11.82 -6.66
C MET A 38 16.37 11.50 -8.14
N THR A 39 17.10 10.50 -8.60
CA THR A 39 17.28 10.19 -10.03
C THR A 39 16.53 8.94 -10.46
N SER A 40 16.07 8.11 -9.51
CA SER A 40 15.35 6.85 -9.76
C SER A 40 14.09 6.73 -8.91
N GLU A 41 12.96 6.41 -9.55
CA GLU A 41 11.70 6.11 -8.87
C GLU A 41 11.72 4.77 -8.13
N THR A 42 12.61 3.86 -8.52
CA THR A 42 12.71 2.46 -8.09
C THR A 42 13.99 2.21 -7.28
N SER A 43 14.50 3.26 -6.62
CA SER A 43 15.74 3.24 -5.84
C SER A 43 15.86 2.04 -4.90
N THR A 44 17.08 1.49 -4.85
CA THR A 44 17.45 0.34 -4.02
C THR A 44 17.99 0.74 -2.65
N THR A 45 17.99 2.04 -2.32
CA THR A 45 18.46 2.52 -1.01
C THR A 45 17.54 2.06 0.13
N PRO A 46 18.05 1.71 1.33
CA PRO A 46 17.20 1.30 2.46
C PRO A 46 16.39 2.44 3.11
N TYR A 47 16.73 3.70 2.84
CA TYR A 47 16.21 4.86 3.57
C TYR A 47 15.42 5.79 2.66
N ASN A 48 14.40 6.46 3.20
CA ASN A 48 13.75 7.57 2.50
C ASN A 48 14.59 8.86 2.62
N ALA A 49 14.24 9.89 1.84
CA ALA A 49 14.98 11.16 1.81
C ALA A 49 15.11 11.81 3.20
N ASP A 50 14.03 11.79 3.99
CA ASP A 50 14.01 12.37 5.34
C ASP A 50 14.99 11.66 6.28
N LYS A 51 15.00 10.32 6.31
CA LYS A 51 15.95 9.55 7.11
C LYS A 51 17.40 9.78 6.66
N ILE A 52 17.66 9.89 5.36
CA ILE A 52 19.02 10.21 4.87
C ILE A 52 19.43 11.63 5.33
N ALA A 53 18.52 12.60 5.35
CA ALA A 53 18.79 13.95 5.85
C ALA A 53 19.12 13.97 7.36
N GLU A 54 18.37 13.24 8.16
CA GLU A 54 18.63 13.11 9.60
C GLU A 54 19.95 12.39 9.87
N LEU A 55 20.21 11.28 9.18
CA LEU A 55 21.47 10.54 9.28
C LEU A 55 22.68 11.40 8.86
N SER A 56 22.53 12.21 7.81
CA SER A 56 23.58 13.13 7.37
C SER A 56 23.90 14.18 8.43
N ARG A 57 22.87 14.73 9.10
CA ARG A 57 23.05 15.66 10.24
C ARG A 57 23.77 14.99 11.41
N LEU A 58 23.42 13.75 11.74
CA LEU A 58 24.11 12.99 12.79
C LEU A 58 25.59 12.80 12.45
N ILE A 59 25.89 12.46 11.20
CA ILE A 59 27.27 12.31 10.71
C ILE A 59 28.04 13.62 10.80
N ASP A 60 27.44 14.76 10.47
CA ASP A 60 28.09 16.07 10.60
C ASP A 60 28.40 16.43 12.06
N ILE A 61 27.58 16.00 13.02
CA ILE A 61 27.87 16.14 14.44
C ILE A 61 29.08 15.25 14.81
N MET A 62 29.09 14.00 14.36
CA MET A 62 30.19 13.06 14.60
C MET A 62 31.53 13.56 14.04
N LYS A 63 31.52 14.19 12.86
CA LYS A 63 32.73 14.76 12.22
C LYS A 63 33.31 15.94 13.00
N ARG A 64 32.45 16.72 13.68
CA ARG A 64 32.85 17.88 14.50
C ARG A 64 33.28 17.49 15.91
N GLY A 65 32.77 16.39 16.43
CA GLY A 65 33.07 15.88 17.77
C GLY A 65 34.39 15.13 17.89
N THR A 66 34.71 14.70 19.11
CA THR A 66 35.76 13.72 19.39
C THR A 66 35.27 12.31 19.05
N ALA A 67 36.20 11.43 18.68
CA ALA A 67 35.86 10.02 18.47
C ALA A 67 35.29 9.44 19.78
N ASP A 68 34.12 8.82 19.68
CA ASP A 68 33.38 8.24 20.79
C ASP A 68 33.05 6.78 20.43
N GLU A 69 33.00 5.92 21.44
CA GLU A 69 32.63 4.52 21.30
C GLU A 69 31.19 4.38 20.78
N HIS A 70 30.30 5.29 21.17
CA HIS A 70 28.93 5.31 20.66
C HIS A 70 28.85 5.63 19.16
N HIS A 71 29.81 6.39 18.62
CA HIS A 71 29.90 6.60 17.17
C HIS A 71 30.21 5.30 16.42
N ALA A 72 30.87 4.34 17.07
CA ALA A 72 31.16 3.05 16.47
C ALA A 72 29.87 2.27 16.17
N ILE A 73 28.95 2.24 17.12
CA ILE A 73 27.64 1.58 16.99
C ILE A 73 26.82 2.22 15.87
N ILE A 74 26.79 3.56 15.80
CA ILE A 74 26.01 4.30 14.80
C ILE A 74 26.52 3.96 13.39
N VAL A 75 27.84 4.03 13.16
CA VAL A 75 28.42 3.72 11.86
C VAL A 75 28.21 2.25 11.52
N ALA A 76 28.44 1.35 12.47
CA ALA A 76 28.29 -0.09 12.27
C ALA A 76 26.86 -0.46 11.88
N ARG A 77 25.85 0.04 12.59
CA ARG A 77 24.44 -0.22 12.29
C ARG A 77 24.03 0.24 10.89
N ASN A 78 24.42 1.45 10.50
CA ASN A 78 24.09 1.99 9.19
C ASN A 78 24.87 1.28 8.07
N MET A 79 26.15 1.00 8.27
CA MET A 79 26.95 0.22 7.33
C MET A 79 26.44 -1.22 7.17
N ALA A 80 26.02 -1.87 8.27
CA ALA A 80 25.41 -3.19 8.23
C ALA A 80 24.15 -3.18 7.36
N THR A 81 23.27 -2.19 7.57
CA THR A 81 22.04 -2.02 6.77
C THR A 81 22.36 -1.82 5.28
N LEU A 82 23.27 -0.89 4.96
CA LEU A 82 23.68 -0.61 3.58
C LEU A 82 24.36 -1.81 2.89
N CYS A 83 25.22 -2.54 3.61
CA CYS A 83 25.84 -3.76 3.10
C CYS A 83 24.82 -4.89 2.92
N LYS A 84 23.81 -4.98 3.79
CA LYS A 84 22.73 -5.97 3.68
C LYS A 84 21.86 -5.70 2.46
N GLU A 85 21.50 -4.45 2.20
CA GLU A 85 20.78 -4.06 0.97
C GLU A 85 21.60 -4.37 -0.28
N ARG A 86 22.89 -4.03 -0.29
CA ARG A 86 23.78 -4.38 -1.42
C ARG A 86 23.83 -5.88 -1.67
N PHE A 87 23.82 -6.67 -0.59
CA PHE A 87 23.78 -8.12 -0.68
C PHE A 87 22.46 -8.61 -1.30
N TYR A 88 21.31 -8.11 -0.83
CA TYR A 88 20.00 -8.48 -1.39
C TYR A 88 19.83 -8.07 -2.86
N ASN A 89 20.41 -6.95 -3.27
CA ASN A 89 20.36 -6.47 -4.65
C ASN A 89 21.52 -6.98 -5.52
N TYR A 90 22.28 -7.98 -5.07
CA TYR A 90 23.40 -8.59 -5.81
C TYR A 90 24.42 -7.57 -6.35
N HIS A 91 24.67 -6.51 -5.58
CA HIS A 91 25.48 -5.39 -6.01
C HIS A 91 26.91 -5.83 -6.38
N GLY A 92 27.38 -5.46 -7.57
CA GLY A 92 28.70 -5.84 -8.09
C GLY A 92 28.75 -7.22 -8.76
N GLN A 93 27.62 -7.89 -8.93
CA GLN A 93 27.50 -9.11 -9.73
C GLN A 93 26.94 -8.78 -11.13
N PRO A 94 27.14 -9.67 -12.15
CA PRO A 94 26.55 -9.48 -13.47
C PRO A 94 25.02 -9.38 -13.45
N SER A 95 24.38 -10.04 -12.48
CA SER A 95 22.93 -10.03 -12.26
C SER A 95 22.58 -9.12 -11.09
N ALA A 96 23.11 -7.89 -11.04
CA ALA A 96 22.74 -6.93 -10.00
C ALA A 96 21.31 -6.43 -10.25
N ARG A 97 20.49 -6.37 -9.19
CA ARG A 97 19.16 -5.76 -9.26
C ARG A 97 19.33 -4.25 -9.38
N LEU A 98 18.88 -3.68 -10.50
CA LEU A 98 18.97 -2.23 -10.76
C LEU A 98 17.70 -1.50 -10.28
N ASN A 99 16.53 -2.08 -10.56
CA ASN A 99 15.26 -1.56 -10.09
C ASN A 99 14.70 -2.45 -9.00
N ARG A 100 14.24 -1.86 -7.90
CA ARG A 100 13.81 -2.64 -6.74
C ARG A 100 12.52 -3.45 -6.98
N ASP A 101 11.69 -3.02 -7.92
CA ASP A 101 10.47 -3.71 -8.34
C ASP A 101 10.72 -4.86 -9.33
N GLU A 102 11.96 -5.07 -9.77
CA GLU A 102 12.34 -6.22 -10.57
C GLU A 102 12.70 -7.40 -9.67
N SER A 103 12.09 -8.55 -9.93
CA SER A 103 12.54 -9.80 -9.34
C SER A 103 13.78 -10.32 -10.05
N MET A 104 14.64 -10.95 -9.27
CA MET A 104 15.88 -11.57 -9.73
C MET A 104 15.72 -13.08 -10.01
N SER A 105 14.59 -13.67 -9.64
CA SER A 105 14.33 -15.09 -9.85
C SER A 105 13.72 -15.31 -11.25
N GLU A 106 14.27 -16.23 -12.03
CA GLU A 106 13.66 -16.68 -13.30
C GLU A 106 12.37 -17.50 -13.06
N GLU A 107 12.11 -17.92 -11.81
CA GLU A 107 10.99 -18.76 -11.43
C GLU A 107 9.70 -17.93 -11.36
N ASN A 108 8.82 -18.09 -12.38
CA ASN A 108 7.51 -17.47 -12.57
C ASN A 108 6.96 -16.67 -11.37
N ILE A 109 7.40 -15.42 -11.27
CA ILE A 109 7.16 -14.49 -10.15
C ILE A 109 5.67 -14.15 -10.00
N HIS A 110 4.93 -14.23 -11.10
CA HIS A 110 3.49 -14.06 -11.12
C HIS A 110 2.85 -15.42 -11.38
N HIS A 111 2.24 -15.99 -10.33
CA HIS A 111 1.35 -17.12 -10.53
C HIS A 111 0.29 -16.75 -11.58
N PRO A 112 -0.05 -17.66 -12.51
CA PRO A 112 -1.11 -17.40 -13.47
C PRO A 112 -2.39 -17.06 -12.70
N ARG A 113 -3.08 -16.01 -13.15
CA ARG A 113 -4.29 -15.52 -12.47
C ARG A 113 -5.29 -16.65 -12.30
N SER A 114 -5.85 -16.80 -11.10
CA SER A 114 -6.84 -17.84 -10.86
C SER A 114 -8.10 -17.61 -11.71
N LEU A 115 -8.82 -18.68 -12.05
CA LEU A 115 -10.06 -18.57 -12.83
C LEU A 115 -11.12 -17.72 -12.10
N ILE A 116 -11.14 -17.80 -10.76
CA ILE A 116 -12.00 -16.98 -9.91
C ILE A 116 -11.59 -15.51 -10.03
N PHE A 117 -10.28 -15.23 -10.07
CA PHE A 117 -9.78 -13.88 -10.26
C PHE A 117 -10.26 -13.27 -11.57
N LEU A 118 -10.07 -14.00 -12.67
CA LEU A 118 -10.48 -13.57 -14.00
C LEU A 118 -12.00 -13.38 -14.12
N ALA A 119 -12.80 -14.17 -13.41
CA ALA A 119 -14.25 -14.06 -13.44
C ALA A 119 -14.79 -12.90 -12.58
N LEU A 120 -14.20 -12.65 -11.41
CA LEU A 120 -14.68 -11.63 -10.47
C LEU A 120 -14.09 -10.25 -10.67
N SER A 121 -12.92 -10.12 -11.32
CA SER A 121 -12.31 -8.81 -11.54
C SER A 121 -13.18 -7.86 -12.38
N PRO A 122 -13.84 -8.30 -13.48
CA PRO A 122 -14.76 -7.44 -14.22
C PRO A 122 -15.93 -6.93 -13.38
N LEU A 123 -16.41 -7.73 -12.41
CA LEU A 123 -17.48 -7.34 -11.49
C LEU A 123 -17.04 -6.20 -10.57
N LEU A 124 -15.74 -6.07 -10.29
CA LEU A 124 -15.16 -4.99 -9.50
C LEU A 124 -14.47 -3.94 -10.39
N PHE A 125 -14.90 -3.82 -11.65
CA PHE A 125 -14.43 -2.80 -12.60
C PHE A 125 -12.91 -2.84 -12.82
N TRP A 126 -12.31 -4.04 -12.81
CA TRP A 126 -10.87 -4.25 -12.99
C TRP A 126 -9.97 -3.59 -11.93
N MET A 127 -10.54 -3.11 -10.82
CA MET A 127 -9.76 -2.59 -9.68
C MET A 127 -8.87 -3.66 -9.04
N PRO A 128 -9.28 -4.95 -8.94
CA PRO A 128 -8.40 -5.99 -8.43
C PRO A 128 -7.11 -6.13 -9.22
N ASP A 129 -7.14 -6.01 -10.55
CA ASP A 129 -5.92 -6.05 -11.38
C ASP A 129 -4.97 -4.90 -11.06
N ILE A 130 -5.50 -3.68 -10.89
CA ILE A 130 -4.70 -2.48 -10.57
C ILE A 130 -4.03 -2.66 -9.20
N TYR A 131 -4.79 -3.10 -8.19
CA TYR A 131 -4.26 -3.28 -6.85
C TYR A 131 -3.32 -4.48 -6.73
N LEU A 132 -3.55 -5.52 -7.51
CA LEU A 132 -2.65 -6.68 -7.59
C LEU A 132 -1.31 -6.29 -8.20
N ALA A 133 -1.31 -5.53 -9.31
CA ALA A 133 -0.09 -5.05 -9.92
C ALA A 133 0.75 -4.17 -8.97
N GLU A 134 0.10 -3.30 -8.19
CA GLU A 134 0.81 -2.50 -7.17
C GLU A 134 1.31 -3.36 -6.00
N LEU A 135 0.55 -4.37 -5.56
CA LEU A 135 0.99 -5.32 -4.54
C LEU A 135 2.21 -6.14 -4.98
N GLU A 136 2.20 -6.62 -6.21
CA GLU A 136 3.30 -7.36 -6.82
C GLU A 136 4.54 -6.48 -7.00
N ARG A 137 4.36 -5.17 -7.25
CA ARG A 137 5.47 -4.20 -7.30
C ARG A 137 6.10 -3.94 -5.93
N VAL A 138 5.31 -4.07 -4.86
CA VAL A 138 5.77 -3.82 -3.48
C VAL A 138 6.38 -5.06 -2.84
N TRP A 139 5.86 -6.25 -3.17
CA TRP A 139 6.30 -7.55 -2.69
C TRP A 139 7.12 -8.27 -3.74
N VAL A 140 8.44 -8.16 -3.65
CA VAL A 140 9.38 -8.74 -4.60
C VAL A 140 10.41 -9.59 -3.87
N ASP A 141 10.60 -10.84 -4.30
CA ASP A 141 11.59 -11.78 -3.77
C ASP A 141 11.60 -11.88 -2.23
N ASP A 142 10.42 -12.07 -1.63
CA ASP A 142 10.21 -12.13 -0.17
C ASP A 142 10.65 -10.88 0.62
N THR A 143 10.79 -9.74 -0.08
CA THR A 143 11.18 -8.48 0.51
C THR A 143 10.13 -7.40 0.28
N VAL A 144 9.94 -6.54 1.29
CA VAL A 144 9.05 -5.38 1.23
C VAL A 144 9.86 -4.12 1.25
N ASN A 145 9.54 -3.22 0.33
CA ASN A 145 9.92 -1.82 0.48
C ASN A 145 8.83 -1.05 1.22
N TYR A 146 9.18 -0.52 2.38
CA TYR A 146 8.26 0.24 3.21
C TYR A 146 7.76 1.53 2.54
N THR A 147 8.59 2.21 1.73
CA THR A 147 8.18 3.49 1.13
C THR A 147 7.08 3.34 0.07
N PRO A 148 7.23 2.47 -0.96
CA PRO A 148 6.15 2.13 -1.89
C PRO A 148 4.93 1.51 -1.20
N TRP A 149 5.13 0.62 -0.22
CA TRP A 149 4.04 0.07 0.59
C TRP A 149 3.21 1.17 1.24
N ASN A 150 3.88 2.08 1.95
CA ASN A 150 3.22 3.17 2.64
C ASN A 150 2.50 4.12 1.65
N LYS A 151 3.11 4.42 0.50
CA LYS A 151 2.48 5.21 -0.57
C LYS A 151 1.21 4.53 -1.11
N PHE A 152 1.28 3.23 -1.36
CA PHE A 152 0.16 2.41 -1.84
C PHE A 152 -0.96 2.36 -0.81
N MET A 153 -0.67 2.03 0.46
CA MET A 153 -1.67 1.95 1.51
C MET A 153 -2.32 3.29 1.83
N ASN A 154 -1.56 4.39 1.82
CA ASN A 154 -2.15 5.72 1.98
C ASN A 154 -3.07 6.11 0.81
N LYS A 155 -2.77 5.66 -0.41
CA LYS A 155 -3.67 5.83 -1.55
C LYS A 155 -4.97 5.06 -1.31
N LEU A 156 -4.90 3.78 -0.95
CA LEU A 156 -6.08 2.97 -0.64
C LEU A 156 -6.93 3.56 0.49
N ILE A 157 -6.30 4.00 1.59
CA ILE A 157 -7.01 4.63 2.71
C ILE A 157 -7.74 5.90 2.26
N ARG A 158 -7.13 6.73 1.40
CA ARG A 158 -7.79 7.91 0.83
C ARG A 158 -8.96 7.53 -0.07
N ASP A 159 -8.77 6.54 -0.94
CA ASP A 159 -9.81 6.05 -1.85
C ASP A 159 -11.02 5.54 -1.05
N TRP A 160 -10.80 4.71 -0.02
CA TRP A 160 -11.88 4.23 0.85
C TRP A 160 -12.57 5.37 1.60
N LYS A 161 -11.81 6.31 2.20
CA LYS A 161 -12.39 7.48 2.89
C LYS A 161 -13.22 8.36 1.95
N SER A 162 -12.78 8.55 0.71
CA SER A 162 -13.53 9.33 -0.30
C SER A 162 -14.90 8.73 -0.61
N SER A 163 -15.04 7.40 -0.44
CA SER A 163 -16.26 6.64 -0.72
C SER A 163 -17.32 6.72 0.39
N GLU A 164 -16.94 7.16 1.60
CA GLU A 164 -17.77 7.12 2.82
C GLU A 164 -18.92 8.12 2.79
N MET A 165 -18.62 9.40 2.55
CA MET A 165 -19.65 10.45 2.59
C MET A 165 -20.78 10.19 1.60
N PRO A 166 -20.50 9.86 0.32
CA PRO A 166 -21.60 9.61 -0.60
C PRO A 166 -22.29 8.25 -0.33
N ALA A 167 -21.65 7.30 0.38
CA ALA A 167 -22.34 6.09 0.88
C ALA A 167 -23.43 6.46 1.90
N ILE A 168 -23.08 7.29 2.88
CA ILE A 168 -23.99 7.73 3.94
C ILE A 168 -25.16 8.52 3.34
N VAL A 169 -24.87 9.47 2.44
CA VAL A 169 -25.92 10.25 1.76
C VAL A 169 -26.89 9.32 1.04
N LEU A 170 -26.38 8.34 0.29
CA LEU A 170 -27.23 7.43 -0.45
C LEU A 170 -28.04 6.50 0.46
N LEU A 171 -27.49 6.07 1.59
CA LEU A 171 -28.24 5.32 2.61
C LEU A 171 -29.43 6.13 3.16
N VAL A 172 -29.23 7.43 3.46
CA VAL A 172 -30.30 8.31 3.94
C VAL A 172 -31.37 8.51 2.85
N VAL A 173 -30.95 8.76 1.61
CA VAL A 173 -31.85 8.92 0.47
C VAL A 173 -32.67 7.64 0.24
N ASN A 174 -32.02 6.48 0.19
CA ASN A 174 -32.70 5.20 -0.02
C ASN A 174 -33.68 4.89 1.11
N ALA A 175 -33.32 5.16 2.38
CA ALA A 175 -34.22 4.98 3.50
C ALA A 175 -35.46 5.90 3.40
N GLY A 176 -35.28 7.15 3.00
CA GLY A 176 -36.37 8.09 2.74
C GLY A 176 -37.29 7.62 1.60
N SER A 177 -36.71 7.21 0.47
CA SER A 177 -37.47 6.70 -0.69
C SER A 177 -38.24 5.41 -0.36
N LEU A 178 -37.63 4.47 0.36
CA LEU A 178 -38.31 3.24 0.79
C LEU A 178 -39.45 3.53 1.78
N ALA A 179 -39.28 4.49 2.70
CA ALA A 179 -40.33 4.90 3.62
C ALA A 179 -41.54 5.47 2.88
N VAL A 180 -41.30 6.29 1.84
CA VAL A 180 -42.35 6.84 0.97
C VAL A 180 -43.04 5.71 0.20
N GLN A 181 -42.29 4.83 -0.46
CA GLN A 181 -42.86 3.73 -1.25
C GLN A 181 -43.74 2.81 -0.42
N ASN A 182 -43.34 2.49 0.82
CA ASN A 182 -44.10 1.62 1.71
C ASN A 182 -45.49 2.18 2.09
N ILE A 183 -45.71 3.48 1.94
CA ILE A 183 -47.00 4.13 2.19
C ILE A 183 -47.95 3.99 0.99
N TYR A 184 -47.43 3.86 -0.24
CA TYR A 184 -48.20 3.88 -1.49
C TYR A 184 -48.43 2.49 -2.14
N VAL A 185 -48.02 1.38 -1.52
CA VAL A 185 -48.00 -0.02 -2.05
C VAL A 185 -49.36 -0.58 -2.50
N THR A 186 -50.43 0.20 -2.51
CA THR A 186 -51.78 -0.31 -2.82
C THR A 186 -52.06 -0.48 -4.32
N GLU A 187 -51.36 0.19 -5.24
CA GLU A 187 -51.72 0.15 -6.67
C GLU A 187 -50.52 0.27 -7.62
N THR A 188 -50.10 -0.87 -8.22
CA THR A 188 -49.46 -1.09 -9.55
C THR A 188 -48.21 -1.99 -9.57
N THR A 189 -48.07 -2.77 -10.65
CA THR A 189 -47.00 -3.76 -10.90
C THR A 189 -45.61 -3.16 -11.18
N THR A 190 -45.50 -1.84 -11.32
CA THR A 190 -44.24 -1.11 -11.56
C THR A 190 -43.39 -0.91 -10.28
N ASP A 191 -43.98 -1.07 -9.10
CA ASP A 191 -43.31 -0.82 -7.82
C ASP A 191 -42.29 -1.90 -7.42
N SER A 192 -42.38 -3.10 -8.01
CA SER A 192 -41.46 -4.20 -7.66
C SER A 192 -40.01 -3.91 -8.07
N VAL A 193 -39.79 -3.33 -9.26
CA VAL A 193 -38.44 -3.08 -9.79
C VAL A 193 -37.74 -1.94 -9.03
N SER A 194 -38.48 -0.87 -8.70
CA SER A 194 -37.95 0.27 -7.96
C SER A 194 -37.58 -0.12 -6.53
N THR A 195 -38.44 -0.89 -5.87
CA THR A 195 -38.18 -1.44 -4.53
C THR A 195 -36.91 -2.28 -4.51
N VAL A 196 -36.74 -3.20 -5.48
CA VAL A 196 -35.53 -4.02 -5.60
C VAL A 196 -34.29 -3.16 -5.84
N ALA A 197 -34.39 -2.11 -6.67
CA ALA A 197 -33.28 -1.20 -6.93
C ALA A 197 -32.83 -0.43 -5.68
N TYR A 198 -33.77 0.07 -4.87
CA TYR A 198 -33.45 0.74 -3.60
C TYR A 198 -32.83 -0.21 -2.57
N TYR A 199 -33.32 -1.44 -2.45
CA TYR A 199 -32.69 -2.44 -1.59
C TYR A 199 -31.27 -2.80 -2.05
N ALA A 200 -31.07 -3.04 -3.34
CA ALA A 200 -29.75 -3.33 -3.90
C ALA A 200 -28.78 -2.16 -3.66
N SER A 201 -29.20 -0.93 -3.94
CA SER A 201 -28.41 0.28 -3.69
C SER A 201 -28.07 0.45 -2.21
N THR A 202 -29.01 0.15 -1.30
CA THR A 202 -28.79 0.19 0.16
C THR A 202 -27.76 -0.84 0.60
N MET A 203 -27.85 -2.08 0.10
CA MET A 203 -26.89 -3.13 0.41
C MET A 203 -25.48 -2.76 -0.06
N PHE A 204 -25.33 -2.33 -1.32
CA PHE A 204 -24.02 -1.92 -1.84
C PHE A 204 -23.45 -0.71 -1.09
N SER A 205 -24.28 0.26 -0.72
CA SER A 205 -23.84 1.43 0.06
C SER A 205 -23.40 1.04 1.47
N LEU A 206 -24.14 0.15 2.12
CA LEU A 206 -23.80 -0.36 3.45
C LEU A 206 -22.51 -1.19 3.41
N THR A 207 -22.35 -2.09 2.44
CA THR A 207 -21.13 -2.88 2.27
C THR A 207 -19.93 -1.98 1.99
N SER A 208 -20.05 -1.01 1.08
CA SER A 208 -18.98 -0.05 0.77
C SER A 208 -18.54 0.71 2.03
N TYR A 209 -19.50 1.20 2.82
CA TYR A 209 -19.23 1.92 4.07
C TYR A 209 -18.58 1.02 5.15
N VAL A 210 -19.19 -0.12 5.46
CA VAL A 210 -18.72 -1.01 6.55
C VAL A 210 -17.35 -1.59 6.22
N VAL A 211 -17.17 -2.12 5.00
CA VAL A 211 -15.89 -2.70 4.58
C VAL A 211 -14.83 -1.60 4.47
N GLY A 212 -15.15 -0.44 3.91
CA GLY A 212 -14.24 0.71 3.85
C GLY A 212 -13.76 1.16 5.23
N GLN A 213 -14.65 1.20 6.22
CA GLN A 213 -14.32 1.53 7.62
C GLN A 213 -13.42 0.48 8.27
N ILE A 214 -13.73 -0.82 8.10
CA ILE A 214 -12.93 -1.92 8.66
C ILE A 214 -11.51 -1.87 8.08
N LEU A 215 -11.39 -1.78 6.76
CA LEU A 215 -10.09 -1.73 6.08
C LEU A 215 -9.31 -0.46 6.48
N THR A 216 -9.96 0.70 6.49
CA THR A 216 -9.32 1.96 6.91
C THR A 216 -8.75 1.84 8.31
N ARG A 217 -9.50 1.30 9.28
CA ARG A 217 -9.03 1.15 10.66
C ARG A 217 -7.88 0.15 10.77
N GLN A 218 -8.05 -1.04 10.16
CA GLN A 218 -7.05 -2.09 10.22
C GLN A 218 -5.70 -1.63 9.66
N TYR A 219 -5.72 -0.95 8.51
CA TYR A 219 -4.49 -0.56 7.82
C TYR A 219 -3.92 0.78 8.27
N HIS A 220 -4.73 1.69 8.80
CA HIS A 220 -4.19 2.91 9.41
C HIS A 220 -3.23 2.58 10.56
N THR A 221 -3.61 1.64 11.44
CA THR A 221 -2.74 1.20 12.54
C THR A 221 -1.44 0.57 12.03
N MET A 222 -1.50 -0.21 10.94
CA MET A 222 -0.33 -0.84 10.34
C MET A 222 0.62 0.16 9.67
N VAL A 223 0.08 1.21 9.06
CA VAL A 223 0.87 2.32 8.47
C VAL A 223 1.49 3.19 9.56
N GLU A 224 0.76 3.48 10.64
CA GLU A 224 1.22 4.35 11.73
C GLU A 224 2.39 3.76 12.51
N GLN A 225 2.46 2.42 12.63
CA GLN A 225 3.52 1.74 13.39
C GLN A 225 4.87 1.68 12.66
N GLU A 226 4.92 1.97 11.37
CA GLU A 226 6.12 1.88 10.51
C GLU A 226 6.96 0.58 10.63
N ASP A 227 6.35 -0.53 11.02
CA ASP A 227 7.08 -1.79 11.24
C ASP A 227 7.20 -2.61 9.95
N VAL A 228 8.34 -2.46 9.28
CA VAL A 228 8.69 -3.21 8.06
C VAL A 228 8.62 -4.73 8.28
N THR A 229 8.96 -5.23 9.47
CA THR A 229 8.96 -6.66 9.77
C THR A 229 7.53 -7.19 9.83
N ALA A 230 6.63 -6.46 10.49
CA ALA A 230 5.22 -6.80 10.52
C ALA A 230 4.60 -6.83 9.11
N VAL A 231 4.96 -5.86 8.24
CA VAL A 231 4.52 -5.87 6.84
C VAL A 231 5.05 -7.07 6.07
N ALA A 232 6.34 -7.39 6.23
CA ALA A 232 6.94 -8.54 5.57
C ALA A 232 6.31 -9.87 6.01
N ILE A 233 6.05 -10.04 7.32
CA ILE A 233 5.36 -11.22 7.86
C ILE A 233 3.92 -11.30 7.32
N TYR A 234 3.22 -10.17 7.28
CA TYR A 234 1.86 -10.10 6.75
C TYR A 234 1.81 -10.52 5.27
N LEU A 235 2.65 -9.91 4.42
CA LEU A 235 2.66 -10.21 2.99
C LEU A 235 3.17 -11.62 2.70
N LYS A 236 4.17 -12.10 3.43
CA LYS A 236 4.63 -13.50 3.36
C LYS A 236 3.51 -14.49 3.68
N GLY A 237 2.80 -14.24 4.78
CA GLY A 237 1.66 -15.06 5.17
C GLY A 237 0.51 -15.04 4.15
N LYS A 238 0.45 -14.03 3.26
CA LYS A 238 -0.51 -13.99 2.14
C LYS A 238 0.04 -14.61 0.86
N SER A 239 1.32 -14.40 0.54
CA SER A 239 1.96 -14.99 -0.64
C SER A 239 1.98 -16.51 -0.58
N ASP A 240 2.16 -17.08 0.61
CA ASP A 240 2.23 -18.53 0.82
C ASP A 240 0.86 -19.23 0.71
N LEU A 241 -0.24 -18.47 0.59
CA LEU A 241 -1.59 -19.03 0.40
C LEU A 241 -1.83 -19.41 -1.06
N TYR A 242 -2.78 -20.32 -1.30
CA TYR A 242 -3.11 -20.80 -2.65
C TYR A 242 -3.47 -19.70 -3.67
N TYR A 243 -4.16 -18.64 -3.22
CA TYR A 243 -4.51 -17.48 -4.05
C TYR A 243 -3.49 -16.32 -3.94
N GLY A 244 -2.43 -16.48 -3.14
CA GLY A 244 -1.37 -15.49 -2.99
C GLY A 244 -1.87 -14.06 -2.71
N LEU A 245 -1.30 -13.12 -3.45
CA LEU A 245 -1.64 -11.70 -3.41
C LEU A 245 -2.98 -11.33 -4.10
N GLU A 246 -3.63 -12.28 -4.78
CA GLU A 246 -4.96 -12.03 -5.39
C GLU A 246 -6.02 -11.75 -4.32
N TYR A 247 -5.94 -12.46 -3.19
CA TYR A 247 -6.88 -12.28 -2.08
C TYR A 247 -6.88 -10.85 -1.51
N PRO A 248 -5.73 -10.26 -1.10
CA PRO A 248 -5.72 -8.89 -0.63
C PRO A 248 -6.11 -7.90 -1.74
N ALA A 249 -5.73 -8.13 -3.00
CA ALA A 249 -6.14 -7.28 -4.12
C ALA A 249 -7.67 -7.22 -4.27
N PHE A 250 -8.34 -8.37 -4.15
CA PHE A 250 -9.80 -8.43 -4.11
C PHE A 250 -10.39 -7.69 -2.93
N ALA A 251 -9.90 -7.99 -1.72
CA ALA A 251 -10.40 -7.38 -0.49
C ALA A 251 -10.31 -5.84 -0.55
N TYR A 252 -9.22 -5.30 -1.08
CA TYR A 252 -9.01 -3.86 -1.23
C TYR A 252 -9.93 -3.21 -2.26
N SER A 253 -10.39 -3.98 -3.25
CA SER A 253 -11.28 -3.53 -4.33
C SER A 253 -12.75 -3.51 -3.95
N ILE A 254 -13.17 -4.26 -2.92
CA ILE A 254 -14.58 -4.38 -2.53
C ILE A 254 -15.24 -3.02 -2.27
N PRO A 255 -14.69 -2.11 -1.44
CA PRO A 255 -15.35 -0.84 -1.16
C PRO A 255 -15.64 -0.02 -2.41
N ALA A 256 -14.69 0.00 -3.35
CA ALA A 256 -14.78 0.78 -4.56
C ALA A 256 -15.68 0.13 -5.62
N GLY A 257 -15.64 -1.20 -5.77
CA GLY A 257 -16.61 -1.91 -6.60
C GLY A 257 -18.05 -1.71 -6.12
N CYS A 258 -18.31 -1.86 -4.81
CA CYS A 258 -19.61 -1.58 -4.22
C CYS A 258 -20.02 -0.11 -4.36
N PHE A 259 -19.06 0.82 -4.28
CA PHE A 259 -19.30 2.25 -4.50
C PHE A 259 -19.82 2.52 -5.92
N ILE A 260 -19.32 1.82 -6.94
CA ILE A 260 -19.81 2.00 -8.31
C ILE A 260 -21.17 1.32 -8.48
N TRP A 261 -21.31 0.09 -7.99
CA TRP A 261 -22.55 -0.69 -8.12
C TRP A 261 -23.79 -0.04 -7.49
N ARG A 262 -23.64 0.73 -6.42
CA ARG A 262 -24.81 1.36 -5.75
C ARG A 262 -25.57 2.38 -6.62
N TYR A 263 -24.94 2.92 -7.67
CA TYR A 263 -25.57 3.89 -8.58
C TYR A 263 -26.29 3.21 -9.75
N HIS A 264 -25.85 2.01 -10.15
CA HIS A 264 -26.37 1.31 -11.34
C HIS A 264 -27.87 0.92 -11.25
N PRO A 265 -28.41 0.47 -10.10
CA PRO A 265 -29.84 0.20 -9.97
C PRO A 265 -30.72 1.45 -10.11
N LEU A 266 -30.19 2.62 -9.72
CA LEU A 266 -30.95 3.88 -9.71
C LEU A 266 -31.06 4.51 -11.11
N THR A 267 -30.08 4.28 -11.99
CA THR A 267 -30.09 4.80 -13.38
C THR A 267 -31.02 4.03 -14.30
N LEU A 268 -31.40 2.79 -13.95
CA LEU A 268 -32.33 1.97 -14.72
C LEU A 268 -33.81 2.30 -14.45
N HIS A 269 -34.10 3.21 -13.51
CA HIS A 269 -35.47 3.60 -13.19
C HIS A 269 -35.93 4.85 -13.98
N PRO A 270 -37.00 4.76 -14.80
CA PRO A 270 -37.42 5.84 -15.69
C PRO A 270 -38.02 7.07 -15.00
N SER A 271 -38.36 7.03 -13.71
CA SER A 271 -38.92 8.19 -12.99
C SER A 271 -37.90 9.02 -12.19
N MET A 272 -36.67 8.53 -12.00
CA MET A 272 -35.63 9.33 -11.36
C MET A 272 -35.05 10.28 -12.41
N ASN A 273 -35.54 11.52 -12.34
CA ASN A 273 -35.10 12.63 -13.17
C ASN A 273 -33.56 12.64 -13.27
N THR A 274 -33.05 12.38 -14.47
CA THR A 274 -31.61 12.24 -14.77
C THR A 274 -30.77 13.43 -14.31
N GLY A 275 -31.41 14.57 -14.03
CA GLY A 275 -30.80 15.77 -13.46
C GLY A 275 -30.08 15.55 -12.12
N ILE A 276 -30.69 14.91 -11.12
CA ILE A 276 -30.06 14.82 -9.78
C ILE A 276 -28.85 13.88 -9.77
N LEU A 277 -28.92 12.79 -10.54
CA LEU A 277 -27.79 11.87 -10.72
C LEU A 277 -26.68 12.50 -11.59
N THR A 278 -27.01 13.26 -12.65
CA THR A 278 -25.99 13.98 -13.44
C THR A 278 -25.31 15.10 -12.65
N TRP A 279 -26.02 15.80 -11.75
CA TRP A 279 -25.40 16.78 -10.85
C TRP A 279 -24.43 16.13 -9.85
N LEU A 280 -24.70 14.92 -9.36
CA LEU A 280 -23.77 14.19 -8.48
C LEU A 280 -22.57 13.60 -9.23
N PHE A 281 -22.71 13.28 -10.52
CA PHE A 281 -21.59 12.86 -11.37
C PHE A 281 -20.72 14.04 -11.86
N LEU A 282 -21.28 15.26 -11.97
CA LEU A 282 -20.56 16.46 -12.42
C LEU A 282 -19.92 17.27 -11.28
N ALA A 283 -20.27 16.98 -10.02
CA ALA A 283 -19.73 17.65 -8.84
C ALA A 283 -18.48 16.97 -8.24
N TYR A 284 -17.91 15.97 -8.93
CA TYR A 284 -16.67 15.28 -8.57
C TYR A 284 -15.65 15.32 -9.70
#